data_AF-A0A8T6NJ20-F1
#
_entry.id   AF-A0A8T6NJ20-F1
#
_cell.length_a   1.000
_cell.length_b   1.000
_cell.length_c   1.000
_cell.angle_alpha   90.00
_cell.angle_beta   90.00
_cell.angle_gamma   90.00
#
_symmetry.space_group_name_H-M   'P 1'
#
loop_
_entity.id
_entity.type
_entity.pdbx_description
1 polymer ?
#
loop_
_entity_poly.entity_id
_entity_poly.type
_entity_poly.pdbx_seq_one_letter_code
_entity_poly.pdbx_strand_id
1 'polypeptide(L)'
;MDIDLILSLALAGAVLGVVEGIKPGPLLTMVIRETLSGGLRAGVWTAAAPVFTDGPLIVLSLVAAAWIATQTSVLLAITIAGAIFLAYMGIECFSLELPDMMTQAAPPKASFLRGITTNLLNPGVYVFWFLIGGPLMASA
;
A
#
# COMPACT_ATOMS: atom_id res chain seq x y z
N MET A 1 -15.31 -14.03 -24.20
CA MET A 1 -15.70 -14.16 -22.78
C MET A 1 -14.48 -14.15 -21.88
N ASP A 2 -13.50 -15.06 -22.02
CA ASP A 2 -12.30 -15.02 -21.18
C ASP A 2 -11.34 -13.86 -21.50
N ILE A 3 -11.20 -13.50 -22.79
CA ILE A 3 -10.28 -12.42 -23.20
C ILE A 3 -10.77 -11.04 -22.76
N ASP A 4 -12.09 -10.80 -22.80
CA ASP A 4 -12.69 -9.52 -22.41
C ASP A 4 -12.57 -9.30 -20.90
N LEU A 5 -12.74 -10.38 -20.12
CA LEU A 5 -12.54 -10.37 -18.66
C LEU A 5 -11.08 -10.11 -18.31
N ILE A 6 -10.14 -10.82 -18.94
CA ILE A 6 -8.70 -10.63 -18.71
C ILE A 6 -8.28 -9.20 -19.06
N LEU A 7 -8.74 -8.66 -20.20
CA LEU A 7 -8.43 -7.31 -20.63
C LEU A 7 -9.00 -6.26 -19.65
N SER A 8 -10.23 -6.47 -19.19
CA SER A 8 -10.89 -5.60 -18.22
C SER A 8 -10.15 -5.57 -16.88
N LEU A 9 -9.77 -6.74 -16.34
CA LEU A 9 -9.02 -6.85 -15.08
C LEU A 9 -7.61 -6.28 -15.21
N ALA A 10 -6.92 -6.52 -16.33
CA ALA A 10 -5.61 -5.96 -16.59
C ALA A 10 -5.66 -4.43 -16.67
N LEU A 11 -6.68 -3.88 -17.34
CA LEU A 11 -6.90 -2.43 -17.42
C LEU A 11 -7.24 -1.84 -16.05
N ALA A 12 -8.15 -2.47 -15.30
CA ALA A 12 -8.49 -2.04 -13.95
C ALA A 12 -7.26 -2.05 -13.03
N GLY A 13 -6.47 -3.12 -13.06
CA GLY A 13 -5.22 -3.23 -12.31
C GLY A 13 -4.20 -2.15 -12.69
N ALA A 14 -4.03 -1.87 -13.99
CA ALA A 14 -3.14 -0.82 -14.46
C ALA A 14 -3.59 0.58 -14.00
N VAL A 15 -4.88 0.89 -14.13
CA VAL A 15 -5.44 2.18 -13.70
C VAL A 15 -5.31 2.35 -12.18
N LEU A 16 -5.71 1.34 -11.40
CA LEU A 16 -5.61 1.38 -9.94
C LEU A 16 -4.16 1.48 -9.47
N GLY A 17 -3.24 0.75 -10.11
CA GLY A 17 -1.80 0.81 -9.82
C GLY A 17 -1.20 2.20 -10.08
N VAL A 18 -1.60 2.87 -11.17
CA VAL A 18 -1.17 4.24 -11.46
C VAL A 18 -1.72 5.23 -10.43
N VAL A 19 -3.00 5.11 -10.08
CA VAL A 19 -3.65 5.99 -9.10
C VAL A 19 -2.98 5.86 -7.72
N GLU A 20 -2.80 4.63 -7.23
CA GLU A 20 -2.13 4.40 -5.93
C GLU A 20 -0.64 4.75 -5.99
N GLY A 21 0.01 4.64 -7.14
CA GLY A 21 1.41 5.03 -7.31
C GLY A 21 1.65 6.55 -7.28
N ILE A 22 0.68 7.35 -7.73
CA ILE A 22 0.78 8.84 -7.75
C ILE A 22 0.26 9.44 -6.44
N LYS A 23 -0.59 8.73 -5.71
CA LYS A 23 -1.19 9.18 -4.47
C LYS A 23 -0.10 9.53 -3.43
N PRO A 24 -0.14 10.76 -2.87
CA PRO A 24 0.82 11.15 -1.83
C PRO A 24 0.61 10.26 -0.60
N GLY A 25 1.69 9.63 -0.15
CA GLY A 25 1.66 8.71 1.00
C GLY A 25 3.07 8.26 1.42
N PRO A 26 3.18 7.52 2.53
CA PRO A 26 4.46 7.15 3.12
C PRO A 26 5.40 6.42 2.14
N LEU A 27 4.86 5.49 1.34
CA LEU A 27 5.66 4.74 0.37
C LEU A 27 6.20 5.63 -0.75
N LEU A 28 5.37 6.51 -1.33
CA LEU A 28 5.80 7.43 -2.38
C LEU A 28 6.87 8.40 -1.86
N THR A 29 6.68 8.95 -0.66
CA THR A 29 7.68 9.79 0.02
C THR A 29 9.00 9.04 0.20
N MET A 30 8.94 7.76 0.57
CA MET A 30 10.12 6.93 0.76
C MET A 30 10.83 6.62 -0.57
N VAL A 31 10.08 6.36 -1.64
CA VAL A 31 10.64 6.19 -2.99
C VAL A 31 11.37 7.45 -3.44
N ILE A 32 10.78 8.63 -3.23
CA ILE A 32 11.42 9.92 -3.54
C ILE A 32 12.71 10.08 -2.73
N ARG A 33 12.66 9.85 -1.41
CA ARG A 33 13.83 9.96 -0.53
C ARG A 33 14.96 9.02 -0.93
N GLU A 34 14.67 7.75 -1.17
CA GLU A 34 15.67 6.76 -1.55
C GLU A 34 16.20 7.01 -2.97
N THR A 35 15.39 7.59 -3.87
CA THR A 35 15.85 8.05 -5.19
C THR A 35 16.82 9.21 -5.09
N LEU A 36 16.51 10.21 -4.24
CA LEU A 36 17.35 11.40 -4.07
C LEU A 36 18.66 11.09 -3.31
N SER A 37 18.63 10.15 -2.36
CA SER A 37 19.81 9.79 -1.56
C SER A 37 20.66 8.66 -2.15
N GLY A 38 20.04 7.62 -2.71
CA GLY A 38 20.70 6.42 -3.24
C GLY A 38 20.64 6.24 -4.76
N GLY A 39 20.08 7.22 -5.48
CA GLY A 39 19.91 7.18 -6.93
C GLY A 39 18.74 6.31 -7.41
N LEU A 40 18.52 6.28 -8.73
CA LEU A 40 17.40 5.57 -9.36
C LEU A 40 17.27 4.11 -8.93
N ARG A 41 18.39 3.41 -8.73
CA ARG A 41 18.38 2.00 -8.35
C ARG A 41 17.78 1.79 -6.96
N ALA A 42 18.11 2.66 -5.99
CA ALA A 42 17.55 2.57 -4.65
C ALA A 42 16.03 2.85 -4.68
N GLY A 43 15.61 3.87 -5.42
CA GLY A 43 14.20 4.20 -5.66
C GLY A 43 13.39 3.04 -6.26
N VAL A 44 13.90 2.39 -7.31
CA VAL A 44 13.23 1.24 -7.96
C VAL A 44 13.08 0.07 -6.99
N TRP A 45 14.09 -0.23 -6.18
CA TRP A 45 13.98 -1.29 -5.17
C TRP A 45 12.96 -0.95 -4.08
N THR A 46 12.91 0.30 -3.62
CA THR A 46 11.89 0.75 -2.67
C THR A 46 10.48 0.67 -3.28
N ALA A 47 10.32 1.05 -4.55
CA ALA A 47 9.03 0.98 -5.27
C ALA A 47 8.57 -0.46 -5.55
N ALA A 48 9.49 -1.42 -5.62
CA ALA A 48 9.18 -2.83 -5.81
C ALA A 48 8.72 -3.54 -4.53
N ALA A 49 8.77 -2.89 -3.36
CA ALA A 49 8.36 -3.48 -2.08
C ALA A 49 6.93 -4.07 -2.07
N PRO A 50 5.90 -3.43 -2.67
CA PRO A 50 4.54 -3.99 -2.73
C PRO A 50 4.47 -5.36 -3.41
N VAL A 51 5.30 -5.63 -4.41
CA VAL A 51 5.32 -6.92 -5.11
C VAL A 51 5.57 -8.09 -4.15
N PHE A 52 6.34 -7.86 -3.09
CA PHE A 52 6.69 -8.88 -2.10
C PHE A 52 5.83 -8.85 -0.83
N THR A 53 5.14 -7.74 -0.57
CA THR A 53 4.38 -7.52 0.67
C THR A 53 2.88 -7.61 0.46
N ASP A 54 2.39 -7.27 -0.73
CA ASP A 54 0.96 -7.28 -1.04
C ASP A 54 0.45 -8.69 -1.33
N GLY A 55 1.29 -9.61 -1.84
CA GLY A 55 0.91 -11.01 -2.05
C GLY A 55 0.29 -11.67 -0.80
N PRO A 56 0.98 -11.66 0.35
CA PRO A 56 0.40 -12.11 1.62
C PRO A 56 -0.85 -11.33 2.05
N LEU A 57 -0.91 -10.03 1.81
CA LEU A 57 -2.07 -9.19 2.16
C LEU A 57 -3.30 -9.49 1.30
N ILE A 58 -3.12 -9.84 0.03
CA ILE A 58 -4.18 -10.30 -0.88
C ILE A 58 -4.77 -11.60 -0.38
N VAL A 59 -3.92 -12.58 -0.04
CA VAL A 59 -4.39 -13.86 0.49
C VAL A 59 -5.15 -13.64 1.80
N LEU A 60 -4.61 -12.78 2.68
CA LEU A 60 -5.28 -12.42 3.91
C LEU A 60 -6.61 -11.71 3.65
N SER A 61 -6.69 -10.75 2.74
CA SER A 61 -7.92 -10.02 2.46
C SER A 61 -8.99 -10.94 1.88
N LEU A 62 -8.65 -11.85 0.97
CA LEU A 62 -9.60 -12.80 0.37
C LEU A 62 -10.14 -13.80 1.40
N VAL A 63 -9.28 -14.38 2.24
CA VAL A 63 -9.68 -15.39 3.22
C VAL A 63 -10.36 -14.76 4.44
N ALA A 64 -9.77 -13.69 4.98
CA ALA A 64 -10.27 -13.04 6.18
C ALA A 64 -11.53 -12.21 5.89
N ALA A 65 -11.66 -11.52 4.75
CA ALA A 65 -12.85 -10.72 4.47
C ALA A 65 -14.11 -11.58 4.36
N ALA A 66 -14.02 -12.78 3.76
CA ALA A 66 -15.15 -13.70 3.66
C ALA A 66 -15.64 -14.14 5.05
N TRP A 67 -14.72 -14.42 5.98
CA TRP A 67 -15.06 -14.80 7.35
C TRP A 67 -15.54 -13.59 8.17
N ILE A 68 -14.83 -12.46 8.10
CA ILE A 68 -15.16 -11.22 8.81
C ILE A 68 -16.54 -10.67 8.40
N ALA A 69 -16.90 -10.77 7.11
CA ALA A 69 -18.20 -10.34 6.61
C ALA A 69 -19.38 -11.09 7.26
N THR A 70 -19.16 -12.32 7.75
CA THR A 70 -20.19 -13.07 8.47
C THR A 70 -20.34 -12.64 9.94
N GLN A 71 -19.38 -11.89 10.48
CA GLN A 71 -19.37 -11.44 11.87
C GLN A 71 -19.54 -9.92 11.98
N THR A 72 -20.79 -9.47 12.14
CA THR A 72 -21.16 -8.05 12.24
C THR A 72 -20.40 -7.28 13.32
N SER A 73 -20.12 -7.91 14.47
CA SER A 73 -19.38 -7.29 15.58
C SER A 73 -17.91 -7.04 15.23
N VAL A 74 -17.26 -7.98 14.53
CA VAL A 74 -15.86 -7.86 14.09
C VAL A 74 -15.76 -6.80 12.99
N LEU A 75 -16.70 -6.81 12.05
CA LEU A 75 -16.77 -5.79 11.00
C LEU A 75 -16.93 -4.37 11.59
N LEU A 76 -17.80 -4.22 12.59
CA LEU A 76 -18.03 -2.94 13.26
C LEU A 76 -16.80 -2.47 14.04
N ALA A 77 -16.10 -3.37 14.74
CA ALA A 77 -14.86 -3.07 15.43
C ALA A 77 -13.76 -2.62 14.45
N ILE A 78 -13.59 -3.32 13.34
CA ILE A 78 -12.64 -2.95 12.27
C ILE A 78 -13.01 -1.60 11.67
N THR A 79 -14.30 -1.34 11.42
CA THR A 79 -14.77 -0.07 10.86
C THR A 79 -14.45 1.10 11.77
N ILE A 80 -14.73 0.98 13.08
CA ILE A 80 -14.42 2.02 14.07
C ILE A 80 -12.91 2.21 14.19
N ALA A 81 -12.14 1.12 14.28
CA ALA A 81 -10.68 1.18 14.34
C ALA A 81 -10.09 1.87 13.10
N GLY A 82 -10.58 1.51 11.91
CA GLY A 82 -10.20 2.13 10.64
C GLY A 82 -10.55 3.61 10.57
N ALA A 83 -11.73 4.01 11.06
CA ALA A 83 -12.13 5.42 11.12
C ALA A 83 -11.24 6.26 12.05
N ILE A 84 -10.95 5.75 13.26
CA ILE A 84 -10.04 6.42 14.21
C ILE A 84 -8.65 6.56 13.60
N PHE A 85 -8.17 5.48 12.99
CA PHE A 85 -6.86 5.43 12.38
C PHE A 85 -6.76 6.42 11.19
N LEU A 86 -7.76 6.48 10.31
CA LEU A 86 -7.81 7.44 9.21
C LEU A 86 -7.88 8.89 9.70
N ALA A 87 -8.61 9.15 10.78
CA ALA A 87 -8.65 10.47 11.41
C ALA A 87 -7.27 10.86 11.97
N TYR A 88 -6.58 9.94 12.64
CA TYR A 88 -5.22 10.14 13.14
C TYR A 88 -4.24 10.48 12.01
N MET A 89 -4.23 9.69 10.94
CA MET A 89 -3.41 9.96 9.75
C MET A 89 -3.72 11.32 9.12
N GLY A 90 -5.01 11.67 9.05
CA GLY A 90 -5.44 12.98 8.56
C GLY A 90 -4.88 14.13 9.39
N ILE A 91 -4.77 13.96 10.71
CA ILE A 91 -4.15 14.94 11.62
C ILE A 91 -2.63 14.98 11.44
N GLU A 92 -1.99 13.82 11.27
CA GLU A 92 -0.54 13.71 11.10
C GLU A 92 -0.05 14.39 9.82
N CYS A 93 -0.86 14.44 8.76
CA CYS A 93 -0.57 15.20 7.53
C CYS A 93 -0.30 16.71 7.78
N PHE A 94 -0.72 17.28 8.91
CA PHE A 94 -0.42 18.67 9.27
C PHE A 94 0.93 18.85 9.98
N SER A 95 1.60 17.77 10.39
CA SER A 95 2.95 17.80 10.97
C SER A 95 4.00 17.52 9.89
N LEU A 96 4.58 18.59 9.34
CA LEU A 96 5.66 18.50 8.37
C LEU A 96 7.01 18.43 9.09
N GLU A 97 7.49 17.23 9.39
CA GLU A 97 8.91 17.03 9.72
C GLU A 97 9.70 16.82 8.43
N LEU A 98 10.61 17.77 8.16
CA LEU A 98 11.52 17.70 7.03
C LEU A 98 12.53 16.56 7.25
N PRO A 99 12.78 15.70 6.24
CA PRO A 99 13.78 14.65 6.38
C PRO A 99 15.18 15.27 6.47
N ASP A 100 16.01 14.75 7.38
CA ASP A 100 17.43 15.10 7.43
C ASP A 100 18.15 14.53 6.20
N MET A 101 18.63 15.43 5.34
CA MET A 101 19.27 15.12 4.05
C MET A 101 20.74 14.72 4.19
N MET A 102 21.32 14.74 5.41
CA MET A 102 22.74 14.49 5.65
C MET A 102 23.12 13.00 5.81
N THR A 103 22.15 12.08 5.77
CA THR A 103 22.46 10.64 5.92
C THR A 103 22.99 10.04 4.61
N GLN A 104 24.16 9.40 4.65
CA GLN A 104 24.76 8.72 3.50
C GLN A 104 23.78 7.72 2.84
N ALA A 105 23.90 7.61 1.51
CA ALA A 105 23.17 6.64 0.69
C ALA A 105 23.21 5.24 1.32
N ALA A 106 22.06 4.74 1.76
CA ALA A 106 21.98 3.41 2.31
C ALA A 106 22.19 2.38 1.19
N PRO A 107 22.82 1.23 1.46
CA PRO A 107 23.00 0.19 0.45
C PRO A 107 21.62 -0.29 -0.07
N PRO A 108 21.51 -0.77 -1.33
CA PRO A 108 20.22 -1.10 -1.95
C PRO A 108 19.34 -2.07 -1.14
N LYS A 109 19.96 -2.96 -0.35
CA LYS A 109 19.26 -3.88 0.56
C LYS A 109 18.53 -3.14 1.70
N ALA A 110 19.13 -2.08 2.22
CA ALA A 110 18.52 -1.24 3.25
C ALA A 110 17.38 -0.38 2.68
N SER A 111 17.50 0.12 1.45
CA SER A 111 16.43 0.83 0.73
C SER A 111 15.22 -0.07 0.45
N PHE A 112 15.47 -1.34 0.09
CA PHE A 112 14.42 -2.35 -0.10
C PHE A 112 13.71 -2.69 1.21
N LEU A 113 14.47 -2.96 2.29
CA LEU A 113 13.88 -3.28 3.60
C LEU A 113 13.07 -2.12 4.14
N ARG A 114 13.55 -0.89 3.95
CA ARG A 114 12.81 0.34 4.25
C ARG A 114 11.51 0.43 3.46
N GLY A 115 11.54 0.16 2.16
CA GLY A 115 10.33 0.08 1.33
C GLY A 115 9.32 -0.95 1.84
N ILE A 116 9.79 -2.15 2.22
CA ILE A 116 8.95 -3.19 2.83
C ILE A 116 8.31 -2.68 4.12
N THR A 117 9.11 -2.13 5.04
CA THR A 117 8.60 -1.64 6.33
C THR A 117 7.62 -0.49 6.13
N THR A 118 7.92 0.43 5.21
CA THR A 118 7.04 1.56 4.93
C THR A 118 5.75 1.08 4.27
N ASN A 119 5.78 0.10 3.37
CA ASN A 119 4.57 -0.44 2.75
C ASN A 119 3.70 -1.19 3.77
N LEU A 120 4.30 -2.06 4.61
CA LEU A 120 3.56 -2.81 5.62
C LEU A 120 3.01 -1.92 6.75
N LEU A 121 3.68 -0.81 7.07
CA LEU A 121 3.16 0.16 8.04
C LEU A 121 2.27 1.22 7.38
N ASN A 122 2.17 1.23 6.04
CA ASN A 122 1.33 2.18 5.34
C ASN A 122 -0.13 1.74 5.45
N PRO A 123 -0.98 2.54 6.11
CA PRO A 123 -2.39 2.22 6.23
C PRO A 123 -3.15 2.22 4.92
N GLY A 124 -2.68 2.98 3.94
CA GLY A 124 -3.28 3.03 2.61
C GLY A 124 -3.34 1.66 1.95
N VAL A 125 -2.35 0.80 2.21
CA VAL A 125 -2.27 -0.57 1.67
C VAL A 125 -3.41 -1.43 2.19
N TYR A 126 -3.70 -1.34 3.50
CA TYR A 126 -4.83 -2.07 4.10
C TYR A 126 -6.16 -1.52 3.62
N VAL A 127 -6.32 -0.20 3.56
CA VAL A 127 -7.54 0.44 3.05
C VAL A 127 -7.81 -0.02 1.60
N PHE A 128 -6.78 -0.04 0.75
CA PHE A 128 -6.91 -0.50 -0.64
C PHE A 128 -7.29 -1.99 -0.71
N TRP A 129 -6.54 -2.87 -0.05
CA TRP A 129 -6.75 -4.31 -0.20
C TRP A 129 -8.04 -4.82 0.45
N PHE A 130 -8.52 -4.18 1.51
CA PHE A 130 -9.77 -4.57 2.16
C PHE A 130 -11.02 -3.95 1.52
N LEU A 131 -10.93 -2.75 0.95
CA LEU A 131 -12.11 -2.05 0.42
C LEU A 131 -12.25 -2.09 -1.11
N ILE A 132 -11.13 -2.22 -1.83
CA ILE A 132 -11.11 -2.12 -3.30
C ILE A 132 -10.53 -3.40 -3.90
N GLY A 133 -9.25 -3.69 -3.64
CA GLY A 133 -8.50 -4.77 -4.27
C GLY A 133 -9.09 -6.15 -3.96
N GLY A 134 -9.34 -6.46 -2.70
CA GLY A 134 -9.93 -7.73 -2.26
C GLY A 134 -11.33 -7.97 -2.82
N PRO A 135 -12.29 -7.05 -2.63
CA PRO A 135 -13.63 -7.18 -3.21
C PRO A 135 -13.64 -7.29 -4.74
N LEU A 136 -12.81 -6.51 -5.44
CA LEU A 136 -12.68 -6.59 -6.90
C LEU A 136 -12.24 -8.00 -7.33
N MET A 137 -11.22 -8.57 -6.66
CA MET A 137 -10.75 -9.93 -6.92
C MET A 137 -11.76 -11.01 -6.55
N ALA A 138 -12.55 -10.81 -5.48
CA ALA A 138 -13.59 -11.76 -5.08
C ALA A 138 -14.82 -11.73 -5.99
N SER A 139 -15.04 -10.62 -6.71
CA SER A 139 -16.18 -10.41 -7.61
C SER A 139 -15.91 -10.80 -9.08
N ALA A 140 -14.64 -11.00 -9.43
CA ALA A 140 -14.17 -11.37 -10.77
C ALA A 140 -14.22 -12.89 -10.97
#